data_AF-A0A3S4CFL8-F1
#
_entry.id   AF-A0A3S4CFL8-F1
#
_cell.length_a   1.000
_cell.length_b   1.000
_cell.length_c   1.000
_cell.angle_alpha   90.00
_cell.angle_beta   90.00
_cell.angle_gamma   90.00
#
_symmetry.space_group_name_H-M   'P 1'
#
loop_
_entity.id
_entity.type
_entity.pdbx_description
1 polymer ?
#
loop_
_entity_poly.entity_id
_entity_poly.type
_entity_poly.pdbx_seq_one_letter_code
_entity_poly.pdbx_strand_id
1 'polypeptide(L)'
;MFSHVMIGSNDLTRSKAFYDATFIALGGKAGEIDAGGRLVYARDGSRLMITTPINGQPATAANGGTIGIFAESADQVRAWHTAGTENGGTSAETPPNLRPNGVFVAYLRDPDGNKLCARTPAPK
;
A
#
# COMPACT_ATOMS: atom_id res chain seq x y z
N MET A 1 -17.66 1.70 1.59
CA MET A 1 -16.32 1.15 1.88
C MET A 1 -16.03 0.09 0.82
N PHE A 2 -14.84 0.06 0.22
CA PHE A 2 -14.57 -0.82 -0.93
C PHE A 2 -14.52 -2.31 -0.52
N SER A 3 -15.14 -3.19 -1.31
CA SER A 3 -14.99 -4.65 -1.12
C SER A 3 -13.57 -5.11 -1.43
N HIS A 4 -12.96 -4.50 -2.43
CA HIS A 4 -11.57 -4.68 -2.80
C HIS A 4 -11.09 -3.51 -3.67
N VAL A 5 -9.77 -3.36 -3.75
CA VAL A 5 -9.07 -2.50 -4.71
C VAL A 5 -8.05 -3.37 -5.43
N MET A 6 -7.93 -3.21 -6.75
CA MET A 6 -6.98 -3.94 -7.60
C MET A 6 -6.04 -2.95 -8.27
N ILE A 7 -4.74 -3.25 -8.25
CA ILE A 7 -3.71 -2.49 -8.97
C ILE A 7 -2.80 -3.42 -9.75
N GLY A 8 -2.22 -2.88 -10.83
CA GLY A 8 -1.31 -3.60 -11.69
C GLY A 8 0.11 -3.63 -11.13
N SER A 9 0.82 -4.73 -11.40
CA SER A 9 2.27 -4.84 -11.22
C SER A 9 2.91 -5.43 -12.47
N ASN A 10 4.13 -5.00 -12.78
CA ASN A 10 4.96 -5.58 -13.83
C ASN A 10 5.85 -6.72 -13.31
N ASP A 11 5.93 -6.92 -11.99
CA ASP A 11 6.72 -7.97 -11.33
C ASP A 11 6.08 -8.31 -9.96
N LEU A 12 5.33 -9.40 -9.91
CA LEU A 12 4.64 -9.83 -8.69
C LEU A 12 5.60 -10.26 -7.58
N THR A 13 6.80 -10.73 -7.89
CA THR A 13 7.77 -11.11 -6.85
C THR A 13 8.29 -9.86 -6.13
N ARG A 14 8.66 -8.83 -6.89
CA ARG A 14 9.08 -7.53 -6.35
C ARG A 14 7.94 -6.85 -5.59
N SER A 15 6.72 -6.85 -6.16
CA SER A 15 5.56 -6.30 -5.47
C SER A 15 5.24 -7.05 -4.19
N LYS A 16 5.35 -8.39 -4.17
CA LYS A 16 5.13 -9.18 -2.95
C LYS A 16 6.10 -8.79 -1.84
N ALA A 17 7.38 -8.62 -2.12
CA ALA A 17 8.36 -8.18 -1.13
C ALA A 17 7.98 -6.83 -0.52
N PHE A 18 7.61 -5.86 -1.35
CA PHE A 18 7.15 -4.54 -0.92
C PHE A 18 5.85 -4.60 -0.08
N TYR A 19 4.82 -5.29 -0.58
CA TYR A 19 3.52 -5.32 0.06
C TYR A 19 3.51 -6.18 1.33
N ASP A 20 4.29 -7.27 1.38
CA ASP A 20 4.46 -8.05 2.62
C ASP A 20 5.08 -7.19 3.71
N ALA A 21 6.20 -6.52 3.42
CA ALA A 21 6.88 -5.67 4.39
C ALA A 21 5.97 -4.55 4.93
N THR A 22 5.25 -3.87 4.02
CA THR A 22 4.36 -2.77 4.40
C THR A 22 3.13 -3.24 5.18
N PHE A 23 2.49 -4.35 4.80
CA PHE A 23 1.34 -4.86 5.56
C PHE A 23 1.73 -5.44 6.92
N ILE A 24 2.88 -6.10 7.03
CA ILE A 24 3.42 -6.57 8.33
C ILE A 24 3.71 -5.37 9.25
N ALA A 25 4.28 -4.28 8.73
CA ALA A 25 4.54 -3.06 9.51
C ALA A 25 3.26 -2.39 10.05
N LEU A 26 2.10 -2.64 9.43
CA LEU A 26 0.78 -2.21 9.90
C LEU A 26 0.12 -3.21 10.88
N GLY A 27 0.87 -4.21 11.35
CA GLY A 27 0.36 -5.30 12.19
C GLY A 27 -0.46 -6.35 11.43
N GLY A 28 -0.45 -6.31 10.10
CA GLY A 28 -1.10 -7.28 9.23
C GLY A 28 -0.26 -8.53 8.98
N LYS A 29 -0.62 -9.27 7.93
CA LYS A 29 0.06 -10.50 7.50
C LYS A 29 0.65 -10.33 6.11
N ALA A 30 1.62 -11.17 5.77
CA ALA A 30 2.08 -11.34 4.39
C ALA A 30 0.91 -11.76 3.49
N GLY A 31 0.97 -11.36 2.21
CA GLY A 31 -0.06 -11.61 1.24
C GLY A 31 -0.03 -13.05 0.71
N GLU A 32 -1.19 -13.56 0.34
CA GLU A 32 -1.36 -14.88 -0.25
C GLU A 32 -1.53 -14.77 -1.77
N ILE A 33 -1.12 -15.79 -2.50
CA ILE A 33 -1.40 -15.90 -3.93
C ILE A 33 -2.69 -16.71 -4.09
N ASP A 34 -3.71 -16.12 -4.71
CA ASP A 34 -4.94 -16.84 -4.98
C ASP A 34 -4.85 -17.75 -6.22
N ALA A 35 -5.91 -18.54 -6.47
CA ALA A 35 -5.97 -19.47 -7.60
C ALA A 35 -5.81 -18.79 -8.98
N GLY A 36 -6.03 -17.47 -9.07
CA GLY A 36 -5.82 -16.67 -10.28
C GLY A 36 -4.42 -16.06 -10.39
N GLY A 37 -3.49 -16.41 -9.49
CA GLY A 37 -2.13 -15.88 -9.49
C GLY A 37 -2.02 -14.45 -8.97
N ARG A 38 -3.05 -13.95 -8.25
CA ARG A 38 -3.09 -12.57 -7.73
C ARG A 38 -2.58 -12.54 -6.30
N LEU A 39 -1.79 -11.53 -5.95
CA LEU A 39 -1.43 -11.28 -4.56
C LEU A 39 -2.60 -10.63 -3.84
N VAL A 40 -2.92 -11.11 -2.64
CA VAL A 40 -4.07 -10.65 -1.87
C VAL A 40 -3.67 -10.29 -0.45
N TYR A 41 -4.00 -9.07 -0.04
CA TYR A 41 -3.83 -8.56 1.31
C TYR A 41 -5.19 -8.19 1.88
N ALA A 42 -5.66 -8.96 2.87
CA ALA A 42 -6.95 -8.75 3.52
C ALA A 42 -6.77 -8.07 4.89
N ARG A 43 -7.56 -7.03 5.15
CA ARG A 43 -7.60 -6.32 6.44
C ARG A 43 -8.99 -5.71 6.64
N ASP A 44 -9.57 -5.89 7.83
CA ASP A 44 -10.83 -5.26 8.25
C ASP A 44 -12.00 -5.43 7.26
N GLY A 45 -12.10 -6.61 6.62
CA GLY A 45 -13.16 -6.93 5.65
C GLY A 45 -12.96 -6.34 4.25
N SER A 46 -11.87 -5.60 4.00
CA SER A 46 -11.46 -5.11 2.68
C SER A 46 -10.20 -5.84 2.19
N ARG A 47 -9.97 -5.80 0.87
CA ARG A 47 -8.79 -6.41 0.24
C ARG A 47 -8.06 -5.43 -0.67
N LEU A 48 -6.74 -5.41 -0.61
CA LEU A 48 -5.89 -4.89 -1.67
C LEU A 48 -5.34 -6.07 -2.46
N MET A 49 -5.47 -6.02 -3.77
CA MET A 49 -5.04 -7.09 -4.67
C MET A 49 -4.08 -6.53 -5.72
N ILE A 50 -3.03 -7.28 -6.00
CA ILE A 50 -2.01 -6.93 -6.99
C ILE A 50 -1.99 -8.02 -8.06
N THR A 51 -2.00 -7.60 -9.32
CA THR A 51 -2.13 -8.52 -10.46
C THR A 51 -1.30 -8.07 -11.65
N THR A 52 -0.87 -9.03 -12.47
CA THR A 52 -0.45 -8.74 -13.84
C THR A 52 -1.66 -8.27 -14.64
N PRO A 53 -1.60 -7.14 -15.36
CA PRO A 53 -2.76 -6.62 -16.11
C PRO A 53 -3.33 -7.64 -17.09
N ILE A 54 -4.65 -7.86 -17.01
CA ILE A 54 -5.33 -8.91 -17.79
C ILE A 54 -5.33 -8.66 -19.31
N ASN A 55 -5.16 -7.40 -19.74
CA ASN A 55 -5.07 -7.03 -21.15
C ASN A 55 -3.66 -7.24 -21.74
N GLY A 56 -2.71 -7.74 -20.95
CA GLY A 56 -1.33 -7.98 -21.35
C GLY A 56 -0.47 -6.73 -21.56
N GLN A 57 -1.01 -5.53 -21.30
CA GLN A 57 -0.24 -4.29 -21.36
C GLN A 57 0.55 -4.08 -20.06
N PRO A 58 1.66 -3.31 -20.09
CA PRO A 58 2.38 -2.97 -18.87
C PRO A 58 1.48 -2.32 -17.82
N ALA A 59 1.70 -2.65 -16.56
CA ALA A 59 1.06 -1.98 -15.46
C ALA A 59 1.52 -0.52 -15.40
N THR A 60 0.57 0.38 -15.18
CA THR A 60 0.81 1.82 -15.06
C THR A 60 0.07 2.36 -13.85
N ALA A 61 0.67 3.33 -13.17
CA ALA A 61 0.05 4.03 -12.07
C ALA A 61 -0.98 5.05 -12.58
N ALA A 62 -2.13 5.14 -11.90
CA ALA A 62 -3.12 6.17 -12.19
C ALA A 62 -2.63 7.55 -11.74
N ASN A 63 -2.49 8.51 -12.67
CA ASN A 63 -2.22 9.90 -12.30
C ASN A 63 -3.42 10.49 -11.53
N GLY A 64 -3.17 10.98 -10.31
CA GLY A 64 -4.21 11.40 -9.36
C GLY A 64 -4.80 10.25 -8.51
N GLY A 65 -4.49 8.98 -8.82
CA GLY A 65 -4.89 7.84 -8.00
C GLY A 65 -4.10 7.79 -6.69
N THR A 66 -4.77 7.47 -5.57
CA THR A 66 -4.11 7.21 -4.28
C THR A 66 -4.94 6.22 -3.47
N ILE A 67 -4.29 5.18 -2.95
CA ILE A 67 -4.94 4.20 -2.07
C ILE A 67 -4.56 4.51 -0.62
N GLY A 68 -5.55 4.88 0.18
CA GLY A 68 -5.37 5.14 1.61
C GLY A 68 -5.60 3.90 2.46
N ILE A 69 -4.66 3.61 3.33
CA ILE A 69 -4.68 2.49 4.28
C ILE A 69 -4.69 3.08 5.69
N PHE A 70 -5.57 2.55 6.54
CA PHE A 70 -5.62 2.96 7.94
C PHE A 70 -4.50 2.31 8.73
N ALA A 71 -3.83 3.12 9.52
CA ALA A 71 -2.90 2.71 10.57
C ALA A 71 -3.51 3.06 11.93
N GLU A 72 -3.27 2.24 12.93
CA GLU A 72 -3.81 2.43 14.29
C GLU A 72 -3.03 3.49 15.08
N SER A 73 -1.80 3.79 14.69
CA SER A 73 -0.93 4.75 15.37
C SER A 73 0.03 5.45 14.42
N ALA A 74 0.59 6.57 14.88
CA ALA A 74 1.66 7.27 14.15
C ALA A 74 2.93 6.41 14.01
N ASP A 75 3.18 5.49 14.95
CA ASP A 75 4.30 4.55 14.87
C ASP A 75 4.10 3.54 13.73
N GLN A 76 2.88 3.01 13.56
CA GLN A 76 2.57 2.16 12.41
C GLN A 76 2.75 2.91 11.08
N VAL A 77 2.37 4.18 11.00
CA VAL A 77 2.59 5.00 9.78
C VAL A 77 4.09 5.16 9.48
N ARG A 78 4.91 5.42 10.52
CA ARG A 78 6.38 5.50 10.36
C ARG A 78 6.97 4.17 9.94
N ALA A 79 6.63 3.09 10.63
CA ALA A 79 7.12 1.74 10.33
C ALA A 79 6.74 1.32 8.90
N TRP A 80 5.50 1.61 8.47
CA TRP A 80 5.04 1.35 7.11
C TRP A 80 5.86 2.12 6.07
N HIS A 81 6.16 3.40 6.32
CA HIS A 81 6.96 4.22 5.41
C HIS A 81 8.38 3.68 5.28
N THR A 82 9.06 3.43 6.41
CA THR A 82 10.41 2.82 6.44
C THR A 82 10.43 1.49 5.70
N ALA A 83 9.56 0.56 6.07
CA ALA A 83 9.49 -0.77 5.46
C ALA A 83 9.27 -0.70 3.95
N GLY A 84 8.40 0.20 3.49
CA GLY A 84 8.18 0.39 2.06
C GLY A 84 9.40 0.95 1.33
N THR A 85 10.10 1.94 1.90
CA THR A 85 11.33 2.48 1.28
C THR A 85 12.49 1.48 1.25
N GLU A 86 12.60 0.62 2.25
CA GLU A 86 13.63 -0.43 2.32
C GLU A 86 13.36 -1.60 1.37
N ASN A 87 12.09 -1.79 0.97
CA ASN A 87 11.65 -2.90 0.12
C ASN A 87 11.20 -2.46 -1.28
N GLY A 88 11.88 -1.46 -1.85
CA GLY A 88 11.76 -1.09 -3.27
C GLY A 88 10.68 -0.05 -3.59
N GLY A 89 9.99 0.47 -2.59
CA GLY A 89 9.15 1.66 -2.74
C GLY A 89 9.96 2.96 -2.68
N THR A 90 9.30 4.07 -2.99
CA THR A 90 9.90 5.41 -2.90
C THR A 90 8.99 6.36 -2.14
N SER A 91 9.58 7.29 -1.37
CA SER A 91 8.81 8.36 -0.74
C SER A 91 8.16 9.26 -1.79
N ALA A 92 6.85 9.52 -1.67
CA ALA A 92 6.10 10.23 -2.71
C ALA A 92 5.82 11.71 -2.41
N GLU A 93 5.92 12.13 -1.15
CA GLU A 93 5.70 13.51 -0.69
C GLU A 93 6.68 13.86 0.44
N THR A 94 6.22 14.67 1.40
CA THR A 94 6.93 14.96 2.64
C THR A 94 7.19 13.69 3.46
N PRO A 95 8.25 13.68 4.29
CA PRO A 95 8.43 12.66 5.32
C PRO A 95 7.16 12.47 6.17
N PRO A 96 7.00 11.30 6.83
CA PRO A 96 5.86 11.04 7.70
C PRO A 96 5.63 12.19 8.70
N ASN A 97 4.44 12.79 8.69
CA ASN A 97 4.19 14.01 9.46
C ASN A 97 2.75 14.12 9.97
N LEU A 98 2.59 14.84 11.09
CA LEU A 98 1.30 15.26 11.61
C LEU A 98 0.78 16.43 10.76
N ARG A 99 -0.43 16.30 10.21
CA ARG A 99 -1.10 17.36 9.46
C ARG A 99 -1.90 18.27 10.42
N PRO A 100 -2.21 19.52 10.04
CA PRO A 100 -2.98 20.45 10.88
C PRO A 100 -4.35 19.94 11.33
N ASN A 101 -4.92 18.99 10.59
CA ASN A 101 -6.19 18.32 10.92
C ASN A 101 -6.05 17.18 11.95
N GLY A 102 -4.87 17.03 12.57
CA GLY A 102 -4.61 16.00 13.58
C GLY A 102 -4.37 14.59 13.03
N VAL A 103 -4.31 14.42 11.71
CA VAL A 103 -4.01 13.12 11.09
C VAL A 103 -2.50 12.98 10.86
N PHE A 104 -1.92 11.89 11.34
CA PHE A 104 -0.53 11.54 11.01
C PHE A 104 -0.52 10.72 9.71
N VAL A 105 0.27 11.14 8.72
CA VAL A 105 0.25 10.56 7.37
C VAL A 105 1.66 10.31 6.83
N ALA A 106 1.77 9.33 5.93
CA ALA A 106 2.92 9.13 5.07
C ALA A 106 2.47 8.68 3.68
N TYR A 107 3.30 8.95 2.66
CA TYR A 107 3.02 8.57 1.28
C TYR A 107 4.19 7.83 0.66
N LEU A 108 3.87 6.76 -0.07
CA LEU A 108 4.82 5.99 -0.85
C LEU A 108 4.32 5.84 -2.29
N ARG A 109 5.25 5.60 -3.21
CA ARG A 109 4.97 4.86 -4.43
C ARG A 109 5.48 3.45 -4.27
N ASP A 110 4.68 2.48 -4.70
CA ASP A 110 5.12 1.10 -4.82
C ASP A 110 6.16 0.97 -5.98
N PRO A 111 6.74 -0.22 -6.20
CA PRO A 111 7.73 -0.44 -7.25
C PRO A 111 7.23 -0.19 -8.69
N ASP A 112 5.92 -0.12 -8.91
CA ASP A 112 5.27 0.14 -10.20
C ASP A 112 4.70 1.57 -10.28
N GLY A 113 4.96 2.41 -9.27
CA GLY A 113 4.59 3.82 -9.21
C GLY A 113 3.20 4.10 -8.64
N ASN A 114 2.42 3.09 -8.25
CA ASN A 114 1.11 3.25 -7.62
C ASN A 114 1.26 4.04 -6.32
N LYS A 115 0.52 5.13 -6.17
CA LYS A 115 0.61 5.98 -4.98
C LYS A 115 -0.23 5.42 -3.84
N LEU A 116 0.39 5.23 -2.69
CA LEU A 116 -0.19 4.73 -1.46
C LEU A 116 -0.06 5.77 -0.35
N CYS A 117 -0.98 5.71 0.60
CA CYS A 117 -0.99 6.54 1.81
C CYS A 117 -1.27 5.64 3.02
N ALA A 118 -0.46 5.76 4.07
CA ALA A 118 -0.83 5.26 5.39
C ALA A 118 -1.18 6.45 6.28
N ARG A 119 -2.30 6.35 7.01
CA ARG A 119 -2.74 7.43 7.90
C ARG A 119 -3.44 6.93 9.15
N THR A 120 -3.36 7.71 10.22
CA THR A 120 -4.21 7.51 11.40
C THR A 120 -5.67 7.87 11.10
N PRO A 121 -6.64 7.42 11.92
CA PRO A 121 -7.97 8.00 11.92
C PRO A 121 -7.92 9.50 12.18
N ALA A 122 -8.94 10.22 11.70
CA ALA A 122 -9.13 11.59 12.15
C ALA A 122 -9.44 11.58 13.65
N PRO A 123 -8.96 12.56 14.43
CA PRO A 123 -9.44 12.75 15.79
C PRO A 123 -10.97 12.92 15.76
N LYS A 124 -11.62 12.40 16.80
CA LYS A 124 -13.08 12.52 16.98
C LYS A 124 -13.49 13.95 17.29
#